data_AF-A0A9W9TYL6-F1
#
_entry.id   AF-A0A9W9TYL6-F1
#
_cell.length_a   1.000
_cell.length_b   1.000
_cell.length_c   1.000
_cell.angle_alpha   90.00
_cell.angle_beta   90.00
_cell.angle_gamma   90.00
#
_symmetry.space_group_name_H-M   'P 1'
#
loop_
_entity.id
_entity.type
_entity.pdbx_description
1 polymer ?
#
loop_
_entity_poly.entity_id
_entity_poly.type
_entity_poly.pdbx_seq_one_letter_code
_entity_poly.pdbx_strand_id
1 'polypeptide(L)'
;MGSQIACTLELNISDIDIKRELSRSKASTVYEIRLRGEPCVMKLFHDNGDPGYTKKGRDLNRFRCELNAYHNLLESGVCDRGFVPAFYGHVDRVDPSAFHPLLQEFADDKYQPRAILLEYLPCAERLNCEDYSEDLFPYANEGIKQVHGAFVHHHDIYSKNMLVVSGTRIVWVDFDIATTFSSMGPCEKAYCDYETELVMSLESFWLV
;
A
#
# COMPACT_ATOMS: atom_id res chain seq x y z
N MET A 1 -16.31 14.09 13.74
CA MET A 1 -15.62 14.56 14.95
C MET A 1 -14.76 13.43 15.46
N GLY A 2 -13.42 13.58 15.37
CA GLY A 2 -12.38 12.70 15.94
C GLY A 2 -12.31 11.30 15.31
N SER A 3 -11.17 10.72 14.96
CA SER A 3 -9.83 10.93 15.51
C SER A 3 -8.76 11.01 14.41
N GLN A 4 -7.99 12.10 14.42
CA GLN A 4 -6.60 12.08 13.99
C GLN A 4 -5.86 11.06 14.86
N ILE A 5 -5.40 9.96 14.26
CA ILE A 5 -4.34 9.13 14.84
C ILE A 5 -3.16 9.20 13.89
N ALA A 6 -2.56 10.38 13.79
CA ALA A 6 -1.15 10.49 13.45
C ALA A 6 -0.39 10.40 14.77
N CYS A 7 -0.29 9.19 15.31
CA CYS A 7 0.53 8.90 16.47
C CYS A 7 1.12 7.52 16.19
N THR A 8 2.44 7.39 16.34
CA THR A 8 3.13 6.12 16.42
C THR A 8 2.42 5.33 17.52
N LEU A 9 1.42 4.52 17.15
CA LEU A 9 0.71 3.71 18.11
C LEU A 9 1.77 2.78 18.67
N GLU A 10 2.05 2.88 19.97
CA GLU A 10 2.67 1.79 20.72
C GLU A 10 1.69 0.62 20.68
N LEU A 11 1.67 -0.07 19.56
CA LEU A 11 0.83 -1.23 19.31
C LEU A 11 1.41 -2.35 20.14
N ASN A 12 0.72 -2.70 21.21
CA ASN A 12 1.08 -3.89 21.94
C ASN A 12 0.72 -5.10 21.06
N ILE A 13 1.66 -6.03 20.92
CA ILE A 13 1.49 -7.29 20.20
C ILE A 13 0.24 -8.04 20.69
N SER A 14 -0.13 -7.91 21.97
CA SER A 14 -1.35 -8.50 22.54
C SER A 14 -2.66 -7.97 21.94
N ASP A 15 -2.64 -6.80 21.30
CA ASP A 15 -3.82 -6.17 20.72
C ASP A 15 -4.13 -6.70 19.32
N ILE A 16 -3.25 -7.53 18.75
CA ILE A 16 -3.30 -8.04 17.37
C ILE A 16 -3.74 -9.50 17.37
N ASP A 17 -4.81 -9.78 16.62
CA ASP A 17 -5.33 -11.13 16.40
C ASP A 17 -5.37 -11.41 14.90
N ILE A 18 -4.45 -12.25 14.42
CA ILE A 18 -4.32 -12.60 13.00
C ILE A 18 -5.43 -13.56 12.58
N LYS A 19 -6.20 -13.19 11.55
CA LYS A 19 -7.32 -13.98 11.04
C LYS A 19 -6.92 -14.88 9.89
N ARG A 20 -6.28 -14.31 8.88
CA ARG A 20 -5.82 -15.06 7.69
C ARG A 20 -4.78 -14.27 6.91
N GLU A 21 -4.04 -15.00 6.09
CA GLU A 21 -3.22 -14.42 5.03
C GLU A 21 -4.12 -13.99 3.86
N LEU A 22 -3.91 -12.78 3.37
CA LEU A 22 -4.57 -12.23 2.17
C LEU A 22 -3.71 -12.39 0.92
N SER A 23 -2.39 -12.21 1.06
CA SER A 23 -1.44 -12.43 -0.03
C SER A 23 -0.01 -12.54 0.49
N ARG A 24 0.87 -13.11 -0.34
CA ARG A 24 2.27 -13.30 -0.03
C ARG A 24 3.15 -13.01 -1.23
N SER A 25 4.31 -12.43 -0.97
CA SER A 25 5.37 -12.15 -1.95
C SER A 25 6.73 -12.50 -1.35
N LYS A 26 7.80 -12.34 -2.13
CA LYS A 26 9.17 -12.50 -1.61
C LYS A 26 9.59 -11.40 -0.63
N ALA A 27 8.92 -10.26 -0.64
CA ALA A 27 9.29 -9.09 0.16
C ALA A 27 8.40 -8.92 1.40
N SER A 28 7.15 -9.37 1.33
CA SER A 28 6.16 -9.16 2.38
C SER A 28 5.00 -10.16 2.31
N THR A 29 4.34 -10.33 3.44
CA THR A 29 3.06 -11.04 3.58
C THR A 29 2.01 -10.08 4.13
N VAL A 30 0.81 -10.11 3.55
CA VAL A 30 -0.34 -9.27 3.93
C VAL A 30 -1.33 -10.13 4.69
N TYR A 31 -1.70 -9.71 5.90
CA TYR A 31 -2.65 -10.39 6.77
C TYR A 31 -3.89 -9.54 7.01
N GLU A 32 -5.04 -10.20 7.10
CA GLU A 32 -6.21 -9.67 7.78
C GLU A 32 -6.03 -9.91 9.28
N ILE A 33 -6.15 -8.85 10.07
CA ILE A 33 -6.05 -8.89 11.53
C ILE A 33 -7.25 -8.21 12.18
N ARG A 34 -7.46 -8.48 13.47
CA ARG A 34 -8.22 -7.59 14.34
C ARG A 34 -7.27 -6.86 15.26
N LEU A 35 -7.31 -5.53 15.21
CA LEU A 35 -6.61 -4.66 16.13
C LEU A 35 -7.62 -4.11 17.14
N ARG A 36 -7.52 -4.52 18.41
CA ARG A 36 -8.47 -4.14 19.48
C ARG A 36 -9.94 -4.41 19.11
N GLY A 37 -10.19 -5.46 18.33
CA GLY A 37 -11.52 -5.87 17.87
C GLY A 37 -11.92 -5.30 16.50
N GLU A 38 -11.24 -4.27 16.00
CA GLU A 38 -11.54 -3.65 14.70
C GLU A 38 -10.75 -4.32 13.57
N PRO A 39 -11.36 -4.57 12.40
CA PRO A 39 -10.68 -5.18 11.26
C PRO A 39 -9.64 -4.24 10.66
N CYS A 40 -8.45 -4.76 10.41
CA CYS A 40 -7.30 -4.02 9.88
C CYS A 40 -6.48 -4.94 8.96
N VAL A 41 -5.74 -4.35 8.04
CA VAL A 41 -4.71 -5.06 7.27
C VAL A 41 -3.36 -4.82 7.93
N MET A 42 -2.59 -5.89 8.11
CA MET A 42 -1.19 -5.82 8.52
C MET A 42 -0.31 -6.34 7.39
N LYS A 43 0.46 -5.46 6.75
CA LYS A 43 1.48 -5.84 5.78
C LYS A 43 2.82 -5.94 6.48
N LEU A 44 3.37 -7.15 6.52
CA LEU A 44 4.59 -7.50 7.24
C LEU A 44 5.73 -7.74 6.25
N PHE A 45 6.84 -7.03 6.42
CA PHE A 45 7.96 -7.03 5.48
C PHE A 45 9.15 -7.80 6.04
N HIS A 46 9.76 -8.63 5.19
CA HIS A 46 11.02 -9.28 5.49
C HIS A 46 12.12 -8.25 5.70
N ASP A 47 12.92 -8.38 6.77
CA ASP A 47 14.05 -7.49 7.04
C ASP A 47 15.38 -8.24 7.05
N ASN A 48 16.06 -8.18 5.90
CA ASN A 48 17.38 -8.76 5.70
C ASN A 48 18.51 -7.69 5.68
N GLY A 49 18.22 -6.50 6.21
CA GLY A 49 19.10 -5.32 6.19
C GLY A 49 18.80 -4.36 5.05
N ASP A 50 19.50 -3.21 5.04
CA ASP A 50 19.26 -2.16 4.04
C ASP A 50 19.82 -2.57 2.66
N PRO A 51 18.96 -2.74 1.63
CA PRO A 51 19.40 -3.02 0.26
C PRO A 51 20.01 -1.78 -0.42
N GLY A 52 19.91 -0.60 0.20
CA GLY A 52 20.45 0.66 -0.32
C GLY A 52 19.59 1.26 -1.44
N TYR A 53 20.25 1.88 -2.41
CA TYR A 53 19.61 2.64 -3.48
C TYR A 53 20.09 2.16 -4.85
N THR A 54 19.25 2.32 -5.86
CA THR A 54 19.66 2.19 -7.26
C THR A 54 20.66 3.29 -7.64
N LYS A 55 21.38 3.10 -8.75
CA LYS A 55 22.26 4.14 -9.33
C LYS A 55 21.54 5.46 -9.63
N LYS A 56 20.23 5.41 -9.84
CA LYS A 56 19.37 6.58 -10.11
C LYS A 56 18.76 7.17 -8.83
N GLY A 57 19.17 6.71 -7.65
CA GLY A 57 18.71 7.24 -6.36
C GLY A 57 17.38 6.67 -5.86
N ARG A 58 16.70 5.78 -6.61
CA ARG A 58 15.50 5.09 -6.11
C ARG A 58 15.86 4.16 -4.96
N ASP A 59 15.11 4.27 -3.88
CA ASP A 59 15.21 3.39 -2.71
C ASP A 59 14.86 1.93 -3.06
N LEU A 60 15.60 0.98 -2.50
CA LEU A 60 15.35 -0.45 -2.67
C LEU A 60 14.67 -1.07 -1.45
N ASN A 61 14.55 -0.34 -0.34
CA ASN A 61 13.92 -0.82 0.87
C ASN A 61 12.38 -0.73 0.74
N ARG A 62 11.75 -1.89 0.52
CA ARG A 62 10.30 -2.01 0.27
C ARG A 62 9.44 -1.40 1.37
N PHE A 63 9.78 -1.66 2.63
CA PHE A 63 9.10 -1.05 3.77
C PHE A 63 9.24 0.47 3.76
N ARG A 64 10.45 0.99 3.52
CA ARG A 64 10.72 2.45 3.51
C ARG A 64 9.99 3.14 2.36
N CYS A 65 9.96 2.53 1.18
CA CYS A 65 9.16 3.00 0.04
C CYS A 65 7.67 3.14 0.40
N GLU A 66 7.06 2.07 0.90
CA GLU A 66 5.61 2.08 1.20
C GLU A 66 5.27 2.99 2.36
N LEU A 67 6.10 3.01 3.41
CA LEU A 67 5.90 3.88 4.55
C LEU A 67 5.95 5.36 4.14
N ASN A 68 6.97 5.77 3.39
CA ASN A 68 7.10 7.15 2.93
C ASN A 68 5.93 7.52 2.00
N ALA A 69 5.47 6.60 1.15
CA ALA A 69 4.30 6.83 0.32
C ALA A 69 3.06 7.11 1.17
N TYR A 70 2.78 6.28 2.17
CA TYR A 70 1.64 6.49 3.06
C TYR A 70 1.75 7.76 3.91
N HIS A 71 2.96 8.20 4.30
CA HIS A 71 3.14 9.50 4.94
C HIS A 71 2.70 10.64 4.02
N ASN A 72 3.20 10.68 2.78
CA ASN A 72 2.83 11.68 1.79
C ASN A 72 1.32 11.66 1.47
N LEU A 73 0.74 10.46 1.30
CA LEU A 73 -0.68 10.26 1.00
C LEU A 73 -1.57 10.72 2.14
N LEU A 74 -1.18 10.44 3.40
CA LEU A 74 -1.89 10.90 4.59
C LEU A 74 -1.83 12.42 4.72
N GLU A 75 -0.65 13.02 4.61
CA GLU A 75 -0.45 14.48 4.70
C GLU A 75 -1.24 15.24 3.62
N SER A 76 -1.37 14.65 2.43
CA SER A 76 -2.12 15.22 1.30
C SER A 76 -3.62 14.92 1.33
N GLY A 77 -4.10 14.21 2.36
CA GLY A 77 -5.49 13.81 2.56
C GLY A 77 -6.03 12.83 1.53
N VAL A 78 -5.17 12.12 0.79
CA VAL A 78 -5.58 11.13 -0.23
C VAL A 78 -6.28 9.95 0.43
N CYS A 79 -5.81 9.53 1.61
CA CYS A 79 -6.43 8.50 2.45
C CYS A 79 -7.90 8.86 2.76
N ASP A 80 -8.16 10.08 3.22
CA ASP A 80 -9.52 10.53 3.60
C ASP A 80 -10.47 10.61 2.40
N ARG A 81 -9.94 10.83 1.20
CA ARG A 81 -10.71 10.81 -0.05
C ARG A 81 -11.03 9.41 -0.55
N GLY A 82 -10.45 8.36 0.05
CA GLY A 82 -10.77 6.97 -0.23
C GLY A 82 -10.18 6.42 -1.54
N PHE A 83 -9.15 7.07 -2.11
CA PHE A 83 -8.43 6.59 -3.29
C PHE A 83 -7.31 5.59 -2.95
N VAL A 84 -6.89 5.58 -1.68
CA VAL A 84 -5.94 4.63 -1.09
C VAL A 84 -6.50 4.19 0.27
N PRO A 85 -6.08 3.04 0.83
CA PRO A 85 -6.48 2.63 2.17
C PRO A 85 -6.09 3.68 3.21
N ALA A 86 -6.91 3.85 4.26
CA ALA A 86 -6.48 4.65 5.41
C ALA A 86 -5.21 4.05 6.04
N PHE A 87 -4.27 4.92 6.44
CA PHE A 87 -3.03 4.53 7.12
C PHE A 87 -3.20 4.66 8.63
N TYR A 88 -3.02 3.56 9.36
CA TYR A 88 -3.15 3.54 10.82
C TYR A 88 -1.81 3.59 11.55
N GLY A 89 -0.70 3.40 10.86
CA GLY A 89 0.65 3.49 11.42
C GLY A 89 1.55 2.33 11.02
N HIS A 90 2.67 2.21 11.72
CA HIS A 90 3.65 1.15 11.50
C HIS A 90 4.10 0.50 12.82
N VAL A 91 4.66 -0.70 12.74
CA VAL A 91 5.39 -1.35 13.84
C VAL A 91 6.81 -1.62 13.37
N ASP A 92 7.80 -1.11 14.10
CA ASP A 92 9.20 -1.21 13.68
C ASP A 92 9.79 -2.60 13.87
N ARG A 93 9.35 -3.36 14.87
CA ARG A 93 9.91 -4.68 15.20
C ARG A 93 8.80 -5.56 15.74
N VAL A 94 8.29 -6.44 14.89
CA VAL A 94 7.30 -7.46 15.29
C VAL A 94 8.06 -8.72 15.68
N ASP A 95 7.82 -9.23 16.89
CA ASP A 95 8.36 -10.52 17.32
C ASP A 95 7.54 -11.67 16.68
N PRO A 96 8.09 -12.42 15.71
CA PRO A 96 7.36 -13.50 15.06
C PRO A 96 7.00 -14.64 16.02
N SER A 97 7.78 -14.83 17.08
CA SER A 97 7.58 -15.91 18.05
C SER A 97 6.30 -15.76 18.86
N ALA A 98 5.86 -14.51 19.08
CA ALA A 98 4.61 -14.20 19.77
C ALA A 98 3.36 -14.64 18.99
N PHE A 99 3.49 -14.90 17.69
CA PHE A 99 2.40 -15.30 16.79
C PHE A 99 2.60 -16.71 16.23
N HIS A 100 3.39 -17.55 16.89
CA HIS A 100 3.64 -18.91 16.42
C HIS A 100 2.34 -19.73 16.30
N PRO A 101 2.10 -20.46 15.18
CA PRO A 101 3.00 -20.68 14.04
C PRO A 101 2.83 -19.71 12.86
N LEU A 102 1.92 -18.73 12.94
CA LEU A 102 1.47 -17.93 11.79
C LEU A 102 2.57 -17.09 11.13
N LEU A 103 3.53 -16.57 11.91
CA LEU A 103 4.62 -15.74 11.41
C LEU A 103 5.96 -16.49 11.31
N GLN A 104 5.94 -17.81 11.30
CA GLN A 104 7.17 -18.62 11.32
C GLN A 104 8.12 -18.30 10.14
N GLU A 105 7.60 -17.88 8.98
CA GLU A 105 8.43 -17.53 7.82
C GLU A 105 9.37 -16.34 8.05
N PHE A 106 9.06 -15.48 9.01
CA PHE A 106 9.89 -14.32 9.37
C PHE A 106 10.94 -14.66 10.42
N ALA A 107 10.92 -15.87 10.98
CA ALA A 107 11.88 -16.30 12.02
C ALA A 107 13.31 -16.41 11.49
N ASP A 108 13.47 -16.65 10.18
CA ASP A 108 14.77 -16.82 9.53
C ASP A 108 15.35 -15.51 8.97
N ASP A 109 14.62 -14.39 9.08
CA ASP A 109 15.12 -13.08 8.66
C ASP A 109 16.27 -12.60 9.55
N LYS A 110 17.17 -11.80 8.97
CA LYS A 110 18.30 -11.21 9.72
C LYS A 110 17.84 -10.33 10.88
N TYR A 111 16.72 -9.62 10.72
CA TYR A 111 16.12 -8.76 11.73
C TYR A 111 14.62 -9.04 11.83
N GLN A 112 14.03 -8.70 12.98
CA GLN A 112 12.58 -8.80 13.15
C GLN A 112 11.85 -7.96 12.08
N PRO A 113 10.78 -8.50 11.50
CA PRO A 113 10.06 -7.84 10.42
C PRO A 113 9.42 -6.54 10.90
N ARG A 114 9.14 -5.67 9.93
CA ARG A 114 8.47 -4.38 10.13
C ARG A 114 7.06 -4.46 9.56
N ALA A 115 6.09 -3.81 10.18
CA ALA A 115 4.70 -3.85 9.74
C ALA A 115 4.16 -2.47 9.37
N ILE A 116 3.28 -2.42 8.37
CA ILE A 116 2.42 -1.28 8.07
C ILE A 116 0.97 -1.70 8.32
N LEU A 117 0.21 -0.87 9.04
CA LEU A 117 -1.20 -1.10 9.34
C LEU A 117 -2.09 -0.20 8.47
N LEU A 118 -3.05 -0.83 7.79
CA LEU A 118 -3.92 -0.19 6.81
C LEU A 118 -5.38 -0.54 7.04
N GLU A 119 -6.27 0.26 6.47
CA GLU A 119 -7.70 -0.03 6.38
C GLU A 119 -7.95 -1.42 5.76
N TYR A 120 -8.80 -2.20 6.43
CA TYR A 120 -9.37 -3.39 5.82
C TYR A 120 -10.56 -3.01 4.94
N LEU A 121 -10.46 -3.33 3.65
CA LEU A 121 -11.50 -3.06 2.67
C LEU A 121 -12.39 -4.31 2.50
N PRO A 122 -13.62 -4.33 3.05
CA PRO A 122 -14.50 -5.49 2.93
C PRO A 122 -14.96 -5.66 1.47
N CYS A 123 -15.06 -6.92 1.03
CA CYS A 123 -15.47 -7.27 -0.33
C CYS A 123 -14.62 -6.58 -1.42
N ALA A 124 -13.34 -6.33 -1.11
CA ALA A 124 -12.39 -5.80 -2.07
C ALA A 124 -11.82 -6.94 -2.92
N GLU A 125 -11.92 -6.78 -4.23
CA GLU A 125 -11.40 -7.72 -5.21
C GLU A 125 -10.37 -7.03 -6.10
N ARG A 126 -9.33 -7.75 -6.52
CA ARG A 126 -8.37 -7.18 -7.48
C ARG A 126 -9.10 -6.93 -8.80
N LEU A 127 -8.81 -5.80 -9.42
CA LEU A 127 -9.35 -5.48 -10.73
C LEU A 127 -8.92 -6.57 -11.72
N ASN A 128 -9.90 -7.33 -12.20
CA ASN A 128 -9.74 -8.38 -13.20
C ASN A 128 -10.30 -7.90 -14.55
N CYS A 129 -9.83 -8.50 -15.63
CA CYS A 129 -10.26 -8.21 -16.99
C CYS A 129 -11.66 -8.73 -17.33
N GLU A 130 -12.12 -9.77 -16.62
CA GLU A 130 -13.40 -10.43 -16.90
C GLU A 130 -14.59 -9.69 -16.28
N ASP A 131 -14.39 -8.97 -15.17
CA ASP A 131 -15.44 -8.28 -14.39
C ASP A 131 -15.34 -6.74 -14.49
N TYR A 132 -14.68 -6.27 -15.55
CA TYR A 132 -14.36 -4.86 -15.79
C TYR A 132 -15.61 -4.05 -16.20
N SER A 133 -15.84 -2.91 -15.53
CA SER A 133 -16.86 -1.92 -15.92
C SER A 133 -16.20 -0.59 -16.27
N GLU A 134 -16.61 0.02 -17.39
CA GLU A 134 -16.19 1.36 -17.81
C GLU A 134 -16.45 2.42 -16.73
N ASP A 135 -17.50 2.24 -15.91
CA ASP A 135 -17.87 3.16 -14.84
C ASP A 135 -16.81 3.25 -13.72
N LEU A 136 -15.92 2.26 -13.61
CA LEU A 136 -14.85 2.25 -12.61
C LEU A 136 -13.61 3.03 -13.07
N PHE A 137 -13.43 3.23 -14.38
CA PHE A 137 -12.22 3.85 -14.94
C PHE A 137 -11.96 5.28 -14.46
N PRO A 138 -12.98 6.15 -14.33
CA PRO A 138 -12.80 7.47 -13.75
C PRO A 138 -12.16 7.43 -12.35
N TYR A 139 -12.45 6.40 -11.54
CA TYR A 139 -11.86 6.23 -10.21
C TYR A 139 -10.39 5.81 -10.26
N ALA A 140 -10.00 4.92 -11.18
CA ALA A 140 -8.59 4.57 -11.38
C ALA A 140 -7.78 5.81 -11.79
N ASN A 141 -8.27 6.53 -12.80
CA ASN A 141 -7.63 7.74 -13.33
C ASN A 141 -7.54 8.86 -12.29
N GLU A 142 -8.63 9.13 -11.56
CA GLU A 142 -8.59 10.13 -10.49
C GLU A 142 -7.68 9.66 -9.35
N GLY A 143 -7.72 8.38 -8.98
CA GLY A 143 -6.86 7.83 -7.93
C GLY A 143 -5.36 8.00 -8.22
N ILE A 144 -4.91 7.72 -9.45
CA ILE A 144 -3.49 7.88 -9.78
C ILE A 144 -3.07 9.35 -9.79
N LYS A 145 -3.94 10.26 -10.27
CA LYS A 145 -3.71 11.72 -10.19
C LYS A 145 -3.60 12.21 -8.75
N GLN A 146 -4.40 11.64 -7.84
CA GLN A 146 -4.36 11.97 -6.41
C GLN A 146 -3.06 11.47 -5.77
N VAL A 147 -2.58 10.28 -6.14
CA VAL A 147 -1.26 9.75 -5.75
C VAL A 147 -0.14 10.68 -6.23
N HIS A 148 -0.16 11.10 -7.49
CA HIS A 148 0.82 12.05 -8.04
C HIS A 148 0.74 13.42 -7.37
N GLY A 149 -0.48 13.90 -7.07
CA GLY A 149 -0.74 15.13 -6.33
C GLY A 149 -0.19 15.11 -4.90
N ALA A 150 0.03 13.92 -4.33
CA ALA A 150 0.71 13.72 -3.05
C ALA A 150 2.24 13.55 -3.18
N PHE A 151 2.81 13.87 -4.34
CA PHE A 151 4.23 13.73 -4.61
C PHE A 151 4.74 12.28 -4.51
N VAL A 152 3.95 11.32 -5.00
CA VAL A 152 4.29 9.90 -5.05
C VAL A 152 4.25 9.41 -6.49
N HIS A 153 5.30 8.74 -6.97
CA HIS A 153 5.22 7.87 -8.15
C HIS A 153 4.99 6.43 -7.69
N HIS A 154 4.00 5.75 -8.26
CA HIS A 154 3.64 4.41 -7.80
C HIS A 154 4.59 3.34 -8.34
N HIS A 155 5.06 3.49 -9.59
CA HIS A 155 5.89 2.57 -10.37
C HIS A 155 5.30 1.18 -10.68
N ASP A 156 4.18 0.77 -10.08
CA ASP A 156 3.53 -0.55 -10.27
C ASP A 156 2.04 -0.41 -10.55
N ILE A 157 1.69 0.35 -11.59
CA ILE A 157 0.31 0.77 -11.90
C ILE A 157 -0.56 -0.31 -12.59
N TYR A 158 -0.25 -1.59 -12.40
CA TYR A 158 -1.00 -2.70 -13.00
C TYR A 158 -2.28 -3.01 -12.23
N SER A 159 -3.26 -3.63 -12.89
CA SER A 159 -4.59 -3.93 -12.32
C SER A 159 -4.57 -4.74 -11.02
N LYS A 160 -3.54 -5.56 -10.79
CA LYS A 160 -3.32 -6.28 -9.52
C LYS A 160 -3.24 -5.37 -8.29
N ASN A 161 -2.88 -4.10 -8.48
CA ASN A 161 -2.70 -3.08 -7.45
C ASN A 161 -3.87 -2.08 -7.40
N MET A 162 -4.94 -2.38 -8.13
CA MET A 162 -6.23 -1.69 -8.09
C MET A 162 -7.26 -2.63 -7.46
N LEU A 163 -7.82 -2.23 -6.32
CA LEU A 163 -8.88 -2.98 -5.66
C LEU A 163 -10.24 -2.36 -5.96
N VAL A 164 -11.17 -3.15 -6.47
CA VAL A 164 -12.58 -2.78 -6.62
C VAL A 164 -13.28 -3.07 -5.29
N VAL A 165 -13.78 -2.02 -4.64
CA VAL A 165 -14.46 -2.14 -3.35
C VAL A 165 -15.97 -2.06 -3.58
N SER A 166 -16.68 -3.13 -3.21
CA SER A 166 -18.13 -3.24 -3.34
C SER A 166 -18.66 -2.94 -4.76
N GLY A 167 -17.85 -3.15 -5.80
CA GLY A 167 -18.21 -2.90 -7.20
C GLY A 167 -18.40 -1.42 -7.59
N THR A 168 -18.04 -0.47 -6.73
CA THR A 168 -18.41 0.96 -6.93
C THR A 168 -17.25 1.94 -6.96
N ARG A 169 -16.07 1.56 -6.44
CA ARG A 169 -14.88 2.41 -6.43
C ARG A 169 -13.60 1.60 -6.58
N ILE A 170 -12.56 2.25 -7.10
CA ILE A 170 -11.20 1.72 -7.16
C ILE A 170 -10.34 2.34 -6.06
N VAL A 171 -9.52 1.49 -5.42
CA VAL A 171 -8.53 1.87 -4.41
C VAL A 171 -7.16 1.39 -4.85
N TRP A 172 -6.17 2.29 -4.88
CA TRP A 172 -4.78 1.98 -5.19
C TRP A 172 -4.05 1.43 -3.96
N VAL A 173 -3.32 0.34 -4.14
CA VAL A 173 -2.58 -0.36 -3.07
C VAL A 173 -1.17 -0.75 -3.54
N ASP A 174 -0.33 -1.20 -2.61
CA ASP A 174 1.01 -1.75 -2.89
C ASP A 174 2.02 -0.72 -3.37
N PHE A 175 2.39 0.20 -2.47
CA PHE A 175 3.39 1.25 -2.73
C PHE A 175 4.83 0.81 -2.40
N ASP A 176 5.10 -0.49 -2.37
CA ASP A 176 6.39 -1.05 -1.92
C ASP A 176 7.57 -0.77 -2.87
N ILE A 177 7.26 -0.31 -4.09
CA ILE A 177 8.26 0.12 -5.07
C ILE A 177 8.21 1.63 -5.37
N ALA A 178 7.34 2.36 -4.67
CA ALA A 178 7.07 3.77 -4.91
C ALA A 178 8.29 4.66 -4.66
N THR A 179 8.30 5.82 -5.32
CA THR A 179 9.25 6.90 -5.05
C THR A 179 8.48 8.11 -4.55
N THR A 180 8.93 8.70 -3.45
CA THR A 180 8.32 9.88 -2.85
C THR A 180 9.22 11.09 -2.94
N PHE A 181 8.62 12.27 -3.00
CA PHE A 181 9.33 13.53 -3.16
C PHE A 181 8.81 14.56 -2.14
N SER A 182 9.68 15.43 -1.66
CA SER A 182 9.28 16.64 -0.92
C SER A 182 8.74 17.73 -1.85
N SER A 183 9.15 17.68 -3.12
CA SER A 183 8.69 18.55 -4.20
C SER A 183 9.03 17.90 -5.53
N MET A 184 8.19 18.09 -6.54
CA MET A 184 8.42 17.56 -7.90
C MET A 184 8.89 18.64 -8.85
N GLY A 185 9.99 18.38 -9.55
CA GLY A 185 10.48 19.17 -10.68
C GLY A 185 9.84 18.73 -12.00
N PRO A 186 10.31 19.30 -13.13
CA PRO A 186 9.75 18.98 -14.46
C PRO A 186 9.89 17.50 -14.83
N CYS A 187 11.00 16.85 -14.47
CA CYS A 187 11.23 15.44 -14.79
C CYS A 187 10.29 14.51 -14.01
N GLU A 188 10.05 14.81 -12.73
CA GLU A 188 9.12 14.04 -11.91
C GLU A 188 7.68 14.23 -12.43
N LYS A 189 7.27 15.47 -12.73
CA LYS A 189 5.95 15.73 -13.30
C LYS A 189 5.73 15.03 -14.65
N ALA A 190 6.73 15.04 -15.53
CA ALA A 190 6.65 14.31 -16.80
C ALA A 190 6.49 12.79 -16.57
N TYR A 191 7.02 12.25 -15.48
CA TYR A 191 6.81 10.85 -15.11
C TYR A 191 5.40 10.60 -14.55
N CYS A 192 4.82 11.55 -13.80
CA CYS A 192 3.41 11.50 -13.42
C CYS A 192 2.50 11.45 -14.66
N ASP A 193 2.77 12.29 -15.65
CA ASP A 193 2.01 12.31 -16.91
C ASP A 193 2.11 10.95 -17.61
N TYR A 194 3.31 10.38 -17.68
CA TYR A 194 3.55 9.04 -18.23
C TYR A 194 2.77 7.93 -17.49
N GLU A 195 2.80 7.91 -16.15
CA GLU A 195 2.00 6.93 -15.39
C GLU A 195 0.49 7.11 -15.61
N THR A 196 0.03 8.36 -15.68
CA THR A 196 -1.38 8.68 -15.95
C THR A 196 -1.78 8.20 -17.34
N GLU A 197 -0.97 8.43 -18.37
CA GLU A 197 -1.19 7.95 -19.73
C GLU A 197 -1.23 6.42 -19.80
N LEU A 198 -0.36 5.73 -19.05
CA LEU A 198 -0.38 4.27 -18.97
C LEU A 198 -1.67 3.76 -18.32
N VAL A 199 -2.12 4.36 -17.20
CA VAL A 199 -3.41 4.02 -16.59
C VAL A 199 -4.55 4.29 -17.59
N MET A 200 -4.52 5.43 -18.28
CA MET A 200 -5.48 5.79 -19.33
C MET A 200 -5.51 4.77 -20.47
N SER A 201 -4.34 4.23 -20.86
CA SER A 201 -4.25 3.25 -21.93
C SER A 201 -4.88 1.91 -21.59
N LEU A 202 -5.03 1.58 -20.29
CA LEU A 202 -5.70 0.34 -19.87
C LEU A 202 -7.12 0.28 -20.44
N GLU A 203 -7.88 1.39 -20.40
CA GLU A 203 -9.21 1.47 -21.03
C GLU A 203 -9.18 1.03 -22.50
N SER A 204 -8.16 1.43 -23.26
CA SER A 204 -8.05 1.07 -24.67
C SER A 204 -7.65 -0.39 -24.91
N PHE A 205 -6.92 -1.02 -23.98
CA PHE A 205 -6.53 -2.44 -24.08
C PHE A 205 -7.65 -3.40 -23.66
N TRP A 206 -8.61 -2.95 -22.85
CA TRP A 206 -9.74 -3.75 -22.38
C TRP A 206 -10.99 -3.67 -23.29
N LEU A 207 -10.98 -2.79 -24.29
CA LEU A 207 -12.07 -2.59 -25.26
C LEU A 207 -11.92 -3.38 -26.57
N VAL A 208 -10.96 -4.31 -26.66
CA VAL A 208 -10.69 -5.16 -27.84
C VAL A 208 -10.95 -6.63 -27.55
#